data_AF-A0A2E6ZD16-F1
#
_entry.id   AF-A0A2E6ZD16-F1
#
_cell.length_a   1.000
_cell.length_b   1.000
_cell.length_c   1.000
_cell.angle_alpha   90.00
_cell.angle_beta   90.00
_cell.angle_gamma   90.00
#
_symmetry.space_group_name_H-M   'P 1'
#
loop_
_entity.id
_entity.type
_entity.pdbx_description
1 polymer ?
#
loop_
_entity_poly.entity_id
_entity_poly.type
_entity_poly.pdbx_seq_one_letter_code
_entity_poly.pdbx_strand_id
1 'polypeptide(L)'
;MDCEVNIDQLEAGAKIPSGELLVRYGESAVRQDSDLKKIRGDLEAEVGSMGIIEAAATISAFEGLNRIADVTGIQLDIGLADESADFRMTLGLDAYAGASSTQTAGSPARADDVMGIFR
;
A
#
# COMPACT_ATOMS: atom_id res chain seq x y z
N MET A 1 -6.60 -11.82 20.77
CA MET A 1 -7.23 -10.52 20.46
C MET A 1 -7.38 -10.52 18.95
N ASP A 2 -8.60 -10.64 18.44
CA ASP A 2 -8.85 -10.50 17.00
C ASP A 2 -8.53 -9.05 16.64
N CYS A 3 -7.35 -8.84 16.04
CA CYS A 3 -6.97 -7.58 15.44
C CYS A 3 -7.57 -7.58 14.03
N GLU A 4 -8.90 -7.46 13.96
CA GLU A 4 -9.59 -7.36 12.68
C GLU A 4 -9.20 -6.03 12.03
N VAL A 5 -8.55 -6.11 10.86
CA VAL A 5 -8.15 -4.94 10.09
C VAL A 5 -9.39 -4.31 9.48
N ASN A 6 -9.74 -3.09 9.91
CA ASN A 6 -10.85 -2.35 9.33
C ASN A 6 -10.39 -1.58 8.08
N ILE A 7 -10.62 -2.18 6.90
CA ILE A 7 -10.25 -1.61 5.60
C ILE A 7 -10.89 -0.24 5.39
N ASP A 8 -12.20 -0.10 5.65
CA ASP A 8 -12.94 1.16 5.45
C ASP A 8 -12.32 2.31 6.25
N GLN A 9 -11.88 2.04 7.49
CA GLN A 9 -11.20 3.03 8.33
C GLN A 9 -9.84 3.43 7.75
N LEU A 10 -9.10 2.48 7.18
CA LEU A 10 -7.80 2.75 6.56
C LEU A 10 -7.98 3.59 5.28
N GLU A 11 -8.96 3.25 4.45
CA GLU A 11 -9.32 4.02 3.25
C GLU A 11 -9.80 5.43 3.60
N ALA A 12 -10.46 5.61 4.75
CA ALA A 12 -10.81 6.91 5.32
C ALA A 12 -9.64 7.64 6.01
N GLY A 13 -8.39 7.26 5.74
CA GLY A 13 -7.21 7.95 6.26
C GLY A 13 -6.84 7.62 7.71
N ALA A 14 -7.25 6.46 8.21
CA ALA A 14 -6.77 5.85 9.46
C ALA A 14 -6.87 6.75 10.71
N LYS A 15 -7.87 7.65 10.77
CA LYS A 15 -8.08 8.62 11.86
C LYS A 15 -6.95 9.66 12.00
N ILE A 16 -6.17 9.88 10.95
CA ILE A 16 -5.16 10.94 10.89
C ILE A 16 -5.85 12.26 10.47
N PRO A 17 -5.44 13.41 11.03
CA PRO A 17 -5.88 14.71 10.55
C PRO A 17 -5.70 14.84 9.03
N SER A 18 -6.75 15.29 8.34
CA SER A 18 -6.78 15.43 6.87
C SER A 18 -6.48 14.12 6.12
N GLY A 19 -6.68 12.97 6.78
CA GLY A 19 -6.32 11.64 6.26
C GLY A 19 -7.01 11.27 4.96
N GLU A 20 -8.31 11.51 4.84
CA GLU A 20 -9.06 11.27 3.59
C GLU A 20 -8.46 12.06 2.41
N LEU A 21 -8.07 13.31 2.65
CA LEU A 21 -7.48 14.18 1.63
C LEU A 21 -6.07 13.73 1.24
N LEU A 22 -5.28 13.24 2.21
CA LEU A 22 -3.97 12.64 1.96
C LEU A 22 -4.08 11.35 1.13
N VAL A 23 -5.03 10.46 1.47
CA VAL A 23 -5.31 9.24 0.71
C VAL A 23 -5.71 9.61 -0.72
N ARG A 24 -6.69 10.51 -0.88
CA ARG A 24 -7.14 10.94 -2.21
C ARG A 24 -6.02 11.59 -3.02
N TYR A 25 -5.13 12.36 -2.39
CA TYR A 25 -3.97 12.94 -3.07
C TYR A 25 -2.99 11.86 -3.55
N GLY A 26 -2.67 10.90 -2.70
CA GLY A 26 -1.82 9.75 -3.05
C GLY A 26 -2.38 8.97 -4.23
N GLU A 27 -3.67 8.63 -4.17
CA GLU A 27 -4.38 7.96 -5.25
C GLU A 27 -4.35 8.73 -6.57
N SER A 28 -4.70 10.02 -6.53
CA SER A 28 -4.74 10.88 -7.73
C SER A 28 -3.35 11.05 -8.33
N ALA A 29 -2.32 11.13 -7.48
CA ALA A 29 -0.93 11.25 -7.90
C ALA A 29 -0.39 9.96 -8.54
N VAL A 30 -0.78 8.78 -8.05
CA VAL A 30 -0.37 7.51 -8.67
C VAL A 30 -1.14 7.25 -9.97
N ARG A 31 -2.47 7.45 -9.96
CA ARG A 31 -3.32 7.20 -11.13
C ARG A 31 -3.19 8.27 -12.22
N GLN A 32 -2.61 9.43 -11.89
CA GLN A 32 -2.55 10.61 -12.76
C GLN A 32 -3.93 10.99 -13.30
N ASP A 33 -4.94 10.95 -12.42
CA ASP A 33 -6.32 11.25 -12.80
C ASP A 33 -6.57 12.77 -12.94
N SER A 34 -7.75 13.12 -13.45
CA SER A 34 -8.13 14.51 -13.69
C SER A 34 -8.22 15.37 -12.42
N ASP A 35 -8.36 14.75 -11.25
CA ASP A 35 -8.61 15.44 -9.99
C ASP A 35 -7.32 15.92 -9.34
N LEU A 36 -6.16 15.40 -9.76
CA LEU A 36 -4.86 15.67 -9.15
C LEU A 36 -4.59 17.16 -8.93
N LYS A 37 -4.91 18.02 -9.90
CA LYS A 37 -4.67 19.47 -9.77
C LYS A 37 -5.54 20.09 -8.67
N LYS A 38 -6.80 19.68 -8.59
CA LYS A 38 -7.75 20.17 -7.58
C LYS A 38 -7.33 19.68 -6.19
N ILE A 39 -7.13 18.37 -6.04
CA ILE A 39 -6.78 17.76 -4.75
C ILE A 39 -5.45 18.28 -4.23
N ARG A 40 -4.48 18.54 -5.10
CA ARG A 40 -3.22 19.22 -4.72
C ARG A 40 -3.49 20.59 -4.10
N GLY A 41 -4.33 21.41 -4.72
CA GLY A 41 -4.66 22.74 -4.17
C GLY A 41 -5.42 22.66 -2.85
N ASP A 42 -6.39 21.75 -2.76
CA ASP A 42 -7.16 21.53 -1.52
C ASP A 42 -6.24 21.07 -0.38
N LEU A 43 -5.31 20.15 -0.65
CA LEU A 43 -4.36 19.66 0.33
C LEU A 43 -3.36 20.74 0.74
N GLU A 44 -2.83 21.53 -0.19
CA GLU A 44 -1.92 22.64 0.13
C GLU A 44 -2.60 23.67 1.06
N ALA A 45 -3.88 23.97 0.84
CA ALA A 45 -4.64 24.87 1.70
C ALA A 45 -4.80 24.32 3.13
N GLU A 46 -4.89 23.01 3.28
CA GLU A 46 -5.12 22.32 4.55
C GLU A 46 -3.81 22.09 5.35
N VAL A 47 -2.77 21.58 4.70
CA VAL A 47 -1.51 21.18 5.37
C VAL A 47 -0.34 22.15 5.13
N GLY A 48 -0.54 23.15 4.27
CA GLY A 48 0.47 24.12 3.88
C GLY A 48 1.50 23.59 2.87
N SER A 49 2.31 24.49 2.32
CA SER A 49 3.25 24.16 1.25
C SER A 49 4.32 23.13 1.66
N MET A 50 4.79 23.14 2.92
CA MET A 50 5.71 22.10 3.40
C MET A 50 5.03 20.73 3.52
N GLY A 51 3.79 20.70 4.01
CA GLY A 51 3.04 19.44 4.14
C GLY A 51 2.81 18.76 2.79
N ILE A 52 2.48 19.55 1.75
CA ILE A 52 2.27 18.98 0.42
C ILE A 52 3.58 18.53 -0.25
N ILE A 53 4.70 19.19 0.03
CA ILE A 53 6.02 18.74 -0.43
C ILE A 53 6.37 17.39 0.20
N GLU A 54 6.18 17.24 1.51
CA GLU A 54 6.42 15.97 2.23
C GLU A 54 5.50 14.84 1.72
N ALA A 55 4.22 15.15 1.50
CA ALA A 55 3.27 14.20 0.91
C ALA A 55 3.72 13.76 -0.50
N ALA A 56 4.09 14.72 -1.36
CA ALA A 56 4.57 14.44 -2.71
C ALA A 56 5.88 13.63 -2.72
N ALA A 57 6.80 13.93 -1.81
CA ALA A 57 8.05 13.20 -1.64
C ALA A 57 7.78 11.74 -1.22
N THR A 58 6.87 11.54 -0.25
CA THR A 58 6.46 10.22 0.22
C THR A 58 5.86 9.40 -0.92
N ILE A 59 4.90 9.95 -1.67
CA ILE A 59 4.27 9.29 -2.82
C ILE A 59 5.33 8.90 -3.85
N SER A 60 6.23 9.82 -4.19
CA SER A 60 7.28 9.59 -5.19
C SER A 60 8.26 8.50 -4.77
N ALA A 61 8.59 8.41 -3.48
CA ALA A 61 9.46 7.36 -2.96
C ALA A 61 8.82 5.97 -3.11
N PHE A 62 7.56 5.80 -2.72
CA PHE A 62 6.86 4.51 -2.86
C PHE A 62 6.64 4.12 -4.33
N GLU A 63 6.28 5.06 -5.19
CA GLU A 63 6.14 4.79 -6.62
C GLU A 63 7.48 4.38 -7.26
N GLY A 64 8.58 5.00 -6.83
CA GLY A 64 9.93 4.60 -7.24
C GLY A 64 10.27 3.18 -6.80
N LEU A 65 9.96 2.81 -5.55
CA LEU A 65 10.17 1.47 -5.02
C LEU A 65 9.34 0.42 -5.76
N ASN A 66 8.07 0.70 -6.05
CA ASN A 66 7.19 -0.19 -6.82
C ASN A 66 7.79 -0.50 -8.20
N ARG A 67 8.24 0.53 -8.93
CA ARG A 67 8.86 0.34 -10.26
C ARG A 67 10.15 -0.47 -10.20
N ILE A 68 10.97 -0.27 -9.17
CA ILE A 68 12.17 -1.07 -8.96
C ILE A 68 11.79 -2.52 -8.68
N ALA A 69 10.82 -2.77 -7.80
CA ALA A 69 10.35 -4.12 -7.49
C ALA A 69 9.80 -4.84 -8.72
N ASP A 70 8.98 -4.15 -9.53
CA ASP A 70 8.41 -4.68 -10.76
C ASP A 70 9.48 -5.07 -11.79
N VAL A 71 10.52 -4.24 -11.98
CA VAL A 71 11.59 -4.50 -12.96
C VAL A 71 12.57 -5.57 -12.48
N THR A 72 12.82 -5.64 -11.18
CA THR A 72 13.80 -6.58 -10.60
C THR A 72 13.19 -7.92 -10.21
N GLY A 73 11.85 -8.00 -10.13
CA GLY A 73 11.14 -9.20 -9.71
C GLY A 73 11.36 -9.53 -8.23
N ILE A 74 11.36 -8.51 -7.35
CA ILE A 74 11.45 -8.74 -5.89
C ILE A 74 10.29 -9.63 -5.47
N GLN A 75 10.62 -10.76 -4.85
CA GLN A 75 9.64 -11.72 -4.37
C GLN A 75 9.22 -11.37 -2.95
N LEU A 76 7.99 -11.74 -2.58
CA LEU A 76 7.70 -11.92 -1.16
C LEU A 76 8.53 -13.08 -0.61
N ASP A 77 8.88 -12.99 0.66
CA ASP A 77 9.39 -14.14 1.39
C ASP A 77 8.35 -15.29 1.34
N ILE A 78 8.80 -16.53 1.23
CA ILE A 78 7.92 -17.69 1.00
C ILE A 78 6.88 -17.83 2.11
N GLY A 79 7.28 -17.67 3.37
CA GLY A 79 6.32 -17.82 4.47
C GLY A 79 5.37 -16.62 4.55
N LEU A 80 5.83 -15.41 4.21
CA LEU A 80 4.94 -14.27 4.05
C LEU A 80 3.95 -14.46 2.89
N ALA A 81 4.40 -15.05 1.77
CA ALA A 81 3.57 -15.33 0.61
C ALA A 81 2.44 -16.31 0.97
N ASP A 82 2.77 -17.38 1.70
CA ASP A 82 1.80 -18.39 2.13
C ASP A 82 0.85 -17.84 3.21
N GLU A 83 1.35 -17.09 4.19
CA GLU A 83 0.52 -16.47 5.22
C GLU A 83 -0.45 -15.40 4.70
N SER A 84 -0.03 -14.69 3.66
CA SER A 84 -0.80 -13.59 3.09
C SER A 84 -1.77 -14.00 2.00
N ALA A 85 -1.81 -15.28 1.62
CA ALA A 85 -2.57 -15.76 0.48
C ALA A 85 -4.06 -15.41 0.56
N ASP A 86 -4.67 -15.51 1.74
CA ASP A 86 -6.08 -15.21 1.97
C ASP A 86 -6.43 -13.74 1.69
N PHE A 87 -5.69 -12.80 2.29
CA PHE A 87 -5.97 -11.38 2.15
C PHE A 87 -5.45 -10.82 0.83
N ARG A 88 -4.35 -11.34 0.26
CA ARG A 88 -3.92 -10.97 -1.10
C ARG A 88 -4.99 -11.31 -2.12
N MET A 89 -5.58 -12.49 -2.03
CA MET A 89 -6.69 -12.89 -2.88
C MET A 89 -7.91 -12.00 -2.65
N THR A 90 -8.27 -11.74 -1.38
CA THR A 90 -9.42 -10.87 -1.03
C THR A 90 -9.26 -9.44 -1.56
N LEU A 91 -8.05 -8.89 -1.51
CA LEU A 91 -7.71 -7.54 -1.98
C LEU A 91 -7.40 -7.50 -3.49
N GLY A 92 -7.44 -8.65 -4.19
CA GLY A 92 -7.13 -8.74 -5.62
C GLY A 92 -5.65 -8.43 -5.95
N LEU A 93 -4.74 -8.58 -4.99
CA LEU A 93 -3.33 -8.24 -5.17
C LEU A 93 -2.62 -9.16 -6.18
N ASP A 94 -3.16 -10.35 -6.41
CA ASP A 94 -2.65 -11.31 -7.39
C ASP A 94 -2.86 -10.85 -8.85
N ALA A 95 -3.67 -9.82 -9.08
CA ALA A 95 -3.89 -9.25 -10.41
C ALA A 95 -2.76 -8.28 -10.86
N TYR A 96 -1.88 -7.87 -9.95
CA TYR A 96 -0.77 -6.96 -10.27
C TYR A 96 0.44 -7.71 -10.82
N ALA A 97 1.20 -7.06 -11.72
CA ALA A 97 2.33 -7.67 -12.42
C ALA A 97 3.38 -8.30 -11.48
N GLY A 98 3.66 -7.62 -10.36
CA GLY A 98 4.61 -8.10 -9.35
C GLY A 98 4.26 -9.46 -8.73
N ALA A 99 2.98 -9.86 -8.71
CA ALA A 99 2.56 -11.15 -8.16
C ALA A 99 3.22 -12.34 -8.87
N SER A 100 3.50 -12.21 -10.18
CA SER A 100 4.19 -13.22 -10.98
C SER A 100 5.63 -13.50 -10.53
N SER A 101 6.22 -12.59 -9.75
CA SER A 101 7.57 -12.74 -9.22
C SER A 101 7.64 -13.65 -8.00
N THR A 102 6.53 -13.85 -7.28
CA THR A 102 6.52 -14.55 -5.99
C THR A 102 6.25 -16.04 -6.13
N GLN A 103 7.07 -16.87 -5.49
CA GLN A 103 6.84 -18.31 -5.36
C GLN A 103 6.11 -18.63 -4.05
N THR A 104 5.21 -19.61 -4.07
CA THR A 104 4.48 -20.10 -2.89
C THR A 104 4.82 -21.57 -2.62
N ALA A 105 4.95 -21.97 -1.35
CA ALA A 105 5.14 -23.38 -1.00
C ALA A 105 3.81 -24.16 -0.95
N GLY A 106 2.68 -23.44 -0.94
CA GLY A 106 1.34 -24.02 -1.09
C GLY A 106 0.75 -24.56 0.21
N SER A 107 1.32 -24.19 1.37
CA SER A 107 0.78 -24.54 2.68
C SER A 107 0.52 -23.26 3.48
N PRO A 108 -0.66 -22.62 3.31
CA PRO A 108 -1.03 -21.47 4.11
C PRO A 108 -1.24 -21.91 5.57
N ALA A 109 -0.19 -21.80 6.37
CA ALA A 109 -0.25 -21.94 7.82
C ALA A 109 0.09 -20.57 8.41
N ARG A 110 -0.86 -19.95 9.11
CA ARG A 110 -0.58 -18.75 9.91
C ARG A 110 0.43 -19.11 10.99
N ALA A 111 1.54 -18.40 11.07
CA ALA A 111 2.47 -18.52 12.17
C ALA A 111 1.88 -17.92 13.45
N ASP A 112 2.34 -18.46 14.57
CA ASP A 112 2.00 -17.94 15.89
C ASP A 112 2.70 -16.61 16.20
N ASP A 113 3.82 -16.30 15.52
CA ASP A 113 4.59 -15.07 15.67
C ASP A 113 5.31 -14.64 14.39
N VAL A 114 5.85 -13.41 14.38
CA VAL A 114 6.59 -12.84 13.24
C VAL A 114 7.83 -13.62 12.85
N MET A 115 8.45 -14.34 13.79
CA MET A 115 9.63 -15.16 13.48
C MET A 115 9.23 -16.47 12.81
N GLY A 116 8.03 -16.97 13.07
CA GLY A 116 7.45 -18.14 12.42
C GLY A 116 7.10 -17.90 10.94
N ILE A 117 6.90 -16.64 10.53
CA ILE A 117 6.75 -16.27 9.11
C ILE A 117 8.00 -16.64 8.30
N PHE A 118 9.18 -16.54 8.90
CA PHE A 118 10.47 -16.69 8.18
C PHE A 118 11.14 -18.06 8.43
N ARG A 119 10.43 -19.04 8.99
CA ARG A 119 10.97 -20.36 9.35
C ARG A 119 10.61 -21.45 8.35
#